data_AF-A0AAP4D6I4-F1
#
_entry.id   AF-A0AAP4D6I4-F1
#
_cell.length_a   1.000
_cell.length_b   1.000
_cell.length_c   1.000
_cell.angle_alpha   90.00
_cell.angle_beta   90.00
_cell.angle_gamma   90.00
#
_symmetry.space_group_name_H-M   'P 1'
#
loop_
_entity.id
_entity.type
_entity.pdbx_description
1 polymer ?
#
loop_
_entity_poly.entity_id
_entity_poly.type
_entity_poly.pdbx_seq_one_letter_code
_entity_poly.pdbx_strand_id
1 'polypeptide(L)' 'DATFPARAIREIEGWEMVPLMCSVEIPVKGSLPQCIRLMVQVNTDKSQRDIRHVYLNEAQKLRPDLSQSK' A
#
# COMPACT_ATOMS: atom_id res chain seq x y z
N ASP A 1 16.76 -9.16 -0.31
CA ASP A 1 15.48 -9.73 0.15
C ASP A 1 15.53 -9.90 1.67
N ALA A 2 14.96 -8.95 2.42
CA ALA A 2 15.17 -8.89 3.88
C ALA A 2 14.01 -9.43 4.71
N THR A 3 12.75 -9.19 4.30
CA THR A 3 11.58 -9.62 5.09
C THR A 3 10.27 -9.54 4.28
N PHE A 4 9.19 -10.10 4.83
CA PHE A 4 7.83 -9.97 4.30
C PHE A 4 7.12 -8.74 4.89
N PRO A 5 6.52 -7.86 4.06
CA PRO A 5 5.78 -6.69 4.55
C PRO A 5 4.63 -7.04 5.52
N ALA A 6 3.97 -8.19 5.31
CA ALA A 6 2.88 -8.66 6.16
C ALA A 6 3.30 -8.87 7.63
N ARG A 7 4.60 -8.98 7.94
CA ARG A 7 5.08 -9.04 9.33
C ARG A 7 4.70 -7.78 10.11
N ALA A 8 4.89 -6.61 9.51
CA ALA A 8 4.58 -5.33 10.17
C ALA A 8 3.09 -5.20 10.50
N ILE A 9 2.21 -5.76 9.66
CA ILE A 9 0.75 -5.71 9.88
C ILE A 9 0.36 -6.60 11.07
N ARG A 10 1.03 -7.73 11.27
CA ARG A 10 0.77 -8.63 12.41
C ARG A 10 1.17 -8.04 13.77
N GLU A 11 2.00 -7.00 13.77
CA GLU A 11 2.39 -6.29 14.98
C GLU A 11 1.37 -5.19 15.37
N ILE A 12 0.35 -4.95 14.53
CA ILE A 12 -0.73 -4.01 14.80
C ILE A 12 -1.80 -4.69 15.66
N GLU A 13 -2.08 -4.12 16.82
CA GLU A 13 -3.14 -4.57 17.73
C GLU A 13 -4.51 -4.58 17.03
N GLY A 14 -5.22 -5.70 17.12
CA GLY A 14 -6.56 -5.88 16.53
C GLY A 14 -6.56 -6.38 15.08
N TRP A 15 -5.39 -6.67 14.50
CA TRP A 15 -5.25 -7.16 13.13
C TRP A 15 -4.84 -8.65 13.04
N GLU A 16 -4.87 -9.36 14.16
CA GLU A 16 -4.35 -10.73 14.29
C GLU A 16 -5.05 -11.72 13.35
N MET A 17 -6.34 -11.49 13.07
CA MET A 17 -7.19 -12.35 12.25
C MET A 17 -7.38 -11.87 10.81
N VAL A 18 -6.78 -10.74 10.42
CA VAL A 18 -6.91 -10.22 9.06
C VAL A 18 -6.13 -11.13 8.10
N PRO A 19 -6.74 -11.65 7.02
CA PRO A 19 -6.01 -12.45 6.05
C PRO A 19 -5.02 -11.58 5.26
N LEU A 20 -3.76 -12.01 5.19
CA LEU A 20 -2.68 -11.28 4.55
C LEU A 20 -2.02 -12.11 3.44
N MET A 21 -1.73 -11.47 2.32
CA MET A 21 -0.99 -12.06 1.20
C MET A 21 0.11 -11.09 0.76
N CYS A 22 1.27 -11.64 0.39
CA CYS A 22 2.36 -10.89 -0.25
C CYS A 22 2.56 -11.41 -1.67
N SER A 23 2.83 -10.51 -2.60
CA SER A 23 3.23 -10.84 -3.97
C SER A 23 4.40 -9.99 -4.41
N VAL A 24 5.13 -10.46 -5.42
CA VAL A 24 6.19 -9.67 -6.07
C VAL A 24 5.54 -8.83 -7.17
N GLU A 25 5.88 -7.54 -7.19
CA GLU A 25 5.47 -6.63 -8.26
C GLU A 25 6.18 -6.95 -9.59
N ILE A 26 5.52 -6.65 -10.70
CA ILE A 26 6.11 -6.75 -12.03
C ILE A 26 7.37 -5.85 -12.12
N PRO A 27 8.55 -6.40 -12.50
CA PRO A 27 9.81 -5.65 -12.52
C PRO A 27 9.93 -4.80 -13.80
N VAL A 28 9.12 -3.74 -13.90
CA VAL A 28 9.16 -2.81 -15.04
C VAL A 28 10.45 -1.96 -14.99
N LYS A 29 11.18 -1.86 -16.11
CA LYS A 29 12.39 -1.03 -16.20
C LYS A 29 12.06 0.43 -15.91
N GLY A 30 12.82 1.05 -14.99
CA GLY A 30 12.58 2.43 -14.55
C GLY A 30 11.43 2.59 -13.55
N SER A 31 10.82 1.49 -13.09
CA SER A 31 9.86 1.53 -11.99
C SER A 31 10.53 1.93 -10.67
N LEU A 32 9.71 2.42 -9.74
CA LEU A 32 10.17 2.90 -8.44
C LEU A 32 10.81 1.73 -7.65
N PRO A 33 12.11 1.79 -7.33
CA PRO A 33 12.77 0.76 -6.55
C PRO A 33 12.31 0.79 -5.09
N GLN A 34 12.44 -0.35 -4.40
CA GLN A 34 12.16 -0.48 -2.96
C GLN A 34 10.75 -0.02 -2.56
N CYS A 35 9.78 -0.17 -3.46
CA CYS A 35 8.40 0.22 -3.23
C CYS A 35 7.58 -0.94 -2.64
N ILE A 36 6.96 -0.71 -1.48
CA ILE A 36 5.95 -1.61 -0.90
C ILE A 36 4.58 -1.05 -1.25
N ARG A 37 3.71 -1.90 -1.83
CA ARG A 37 2.32 -1.56 -2.13
C ARG A 37 1.39 -2.36 -1.26
N LEU A 38 0.31 -1.72 -0.80
CA LEU A 38 -0.75 -2.36 -0.04
C LEU A 38 -2.07 -2.21 -0.79
N MET A 39 -2.78 -3.31 -0.93
CA MET A 39 -4.19 -3.33 -1.33
C MET A 39 -5.00 -3.81 -0.15
N VAL A 40 -5.89 -2.97 0.35
CA VAL A 40 -6.73 -3.27 1.51
C VAL A 40 -8.18 -3.34 1.03
N GLN A 41 -8.80 -4.51 1.19
CA GLN A 41 -10.23 -4.68 0.99
C GLN A 41 -10.92 -4.44 2.33
N VAL A 42 -11.84 -3.48 2.35
CA VAL A 42 -12.58 -3.10 3.57
C VAL A 42 -14.08 -3.09 3.26
N ASN A 43 -14.87 -3.57 4.21
CA ASN A 43 -16.32 -3.38 4.18
C ASN A 43 -16.60 -1.94 4.65
N THR A 44 -17.20 -1.13 3.78
CA THR A 44 -17.47 0.28 4.08
C THR A 44 -18.66 0.78 3.29
N ASP A 45 -19.42 1.71 3.87
CA ASP A 45 -20.52 2.42 3.18
C ASP A 45 -20.03 3.64 2.39
N LYS A 46 -18.72 3.93 2.43
CA LYS A 46 -18.12 5.03 1.68
C LYS A 46 -18.20 4.78 0.18
N SER A 47 -18.45 5.84 -0.59
CA SER A 47 -18.35 5.76 -2.04
C SER A 47 -16.90 5.64 -2.48
N GLN A 48 -16.67 5.18 -3.71
CA GLN A 48 -15.33 5.08 -4.30
C GLN A 48 -14.58 6.43 -4.27
N ARG A 49 -15.30 7.56 -4.38
CA ARG A 49 -14.69 8.90 -4.38
C ARG A 49 -14.25 9.36 -3.00
N ASP A 50 -14.82 8.79 -1.95
CA ASP A 50 -14.50 9.13 -0.55
C ASP A 50 -13.30 8.33 -0.01
N ILE A 51 -12.83 7.35 -0.78
CA ILE A 51 -11.65 6.56 -0.43
C ILE A 51 -10.39 7.41 -0.60
N ARG A 52 -9.62 7.51 0.49
CA ARG A 52 -8.34 8.20 0.51
C ARG A 52 -7.21 7.21 0.28
N HIS A 53 -6.67 7.19 -0.94
CA HIS A 53 -5.48 6.41 -1.25
C HIS A 53 -4.23 7.15 -0.76
N VAL A 54 -3.37 6.47 0.01
CA VAL A 54 -2.20 7.08 0.66
C VAL A 54 -0.93 6.68 -0.07
N TYR A 55 -0.15 7.67 -0.49
CA TYR A 55 1.17 7.50 -1.11
C TYR A 55 2.20 8.25 -0.27
N LEU A 56 3.21 7.54 0.24
CA LEU A 56 4.24 8.08 1.13
C LEU A 56 5.62 8.06 0.44
N ASN A 57 6.54 8.88 0.91
CA ASN A 57 7.92 8.95 0.41
C ASN A 57 7.95 9.15 -1.12
N GLU A 58 8.88 8.48 -1.80
CA GLU A 58 9.01 8.51 -3.26
C GLU A 58 7.78 7.94 -4.00
N ALA A 59 6.91 7.18 -3.32
CA ALA A 59 5.70 6.63 -3.94
C ALA A 59 4.66 7.71 -4.27
N GLN A 60 4.79 8.93 -3.74
CA GLN A 60 3.97 10.09 -4.16
C GLN A 60 4.05 10.34 -5.67
N LYS A 61 5.20 10.02 -6.28
CA LYS A 61 5.44 10.16 -7.74
C LYS A 61 4.61 9.19 -8.58
N LEU A 62 4.07 8.12 -7.99
CA LEU A 62 3.25 7.13 -8.72
C LEU A 62 1.84 7.63 -9.02
N ARG A 63 1.34 8.59 -8.23
CA ARG A 63 0.03 9.24 -8.40
C ARG A 63 0.14 10.73 -8.13
N PRO A 64 0.75 11.50 -9.04
CA PRO A 64 0.90 12.94 -8.89
C PRO A 64 -0.46 13.66 -8.78
N ASP A 65 -1.52 13.07 -9.33
CA ASP A 65 -2.89 13.54 -9.25
C ASP A 65 -3.52 13.41 -7.84
N LEU A 66 -2.97 12.56 -6.97
CA LEU A 66 -3.42 12.36 -5.58
C LEU A 66 -2.43 12.91 -4.55
N SER A 67 -1.21 13.24 -4.97
CA SER A 67 -0.19 13.83 -4.12
C SER A 67 -0.60 15.24 -3.71
N GLN A 68 -0.79 15.46 -2.40
CA GLN A 68 -1.01 16.80 -1.85
C GLN A 68 0.28 17.62 -1.72
N SER A 69 1.46 17.04 -2.01
CA SER A 69 2.71 17.79 -2.04
C SER A 69 2.74 18.71 -3.27
N LYS A 70 2.67 20.01 -3.02
CA LYS A 70 3.19 21.05 -3.92
C LYS A 70 4.69 20.91 -4.09
#